data_AF-A0A0M8TDH0-F1
#
_entry.id   AF-A0A0M8TDH0-F1
#
_cell.length_a   1.000
_cell.length_b   1.000
_cell.length_c   1.000
_cell.angle_alpha   90.00
_cell.angle_beta   90.00
_cell.angle_gamma   90.00
#
_symmetry.space_group_name_H-M   'P 1'
#
loop_
_entity.id
_entity.type
_entity.pdbx_description
1 polymer ?
#
loop_
_entity_poly.entity_id
_entity_poly.type
_entity_poly.pdbx_seq_one_letter_code
_entity_poly.pdbx_strand_id
1 'polypeptide(L)' 'MLDPAAWDVAEFTKPRPGRVDPKTCPACARVKSLGIEAAESGDPELAADWVELAYAHAELGHPWDHRWPGVDS' A
#
# COMPACT_ATOMS: atom_id res chain seq x y z
N MET A 1 -2.96 3.32 -16.79
CA MET A 1 -1.64 3.69 -16.23
C MET A 1 -1.88 4.48 -14.96
N LEU A 2 -1.42 3.98 -13.82
CA LEU A 2 -1.44 4.76 -12.58
C LEU A 2 -0.58 6.00 -12.80
N ASP A 3 -1.10 7.19 -12.51
CA ASP A 3 -0.33 8.43 -12.57
C ASP A 3 0.37 8.66 -11.22
N PRO A 4 1.68 8.42 -11.13
CA PRO A 4 2.42 8.59 -9.87
C PRO A 4 2.57 10.07 -9.50
N ALA A 5 2.36 11.00 -10.43
CA ALA A 5 2.39 12.44 -10.17
C ALA A 5 1.11 12.94 -9.49
N ALA A 6 0.01 12.18 -9.58
CA ALA A 6 -1.20 12.41 -8.79
C ALA A 6 -1.07 11.91 -7.34
N TRP A 7 0.04 11.25 -6.99
CA TRP A 7 0.27 10.72 -5.67
C TRP A 7 0.93 11.78 -4.80
N ASP A 8 0.36 12.02 -3.61
CA ASP A 8 1.12 12.70 -2.56
C ASP A 8 2.19 11.72 -2.04
N VAL A 9 3.29 11.64 -2.77
CA VAL A 9 4.48 10.84 -2.45
C VAL A 9 5.01 11.17 -1.05
N ALA A 10 4.65 12.30 -0.44
CA ALA A 10 4.97 12.58 0.96
C ALA A 10 4.41 11.50 1.91
N GLU A 11 3.28 10.86 1.56
CA GLU A 11 2.69 9.78 2.35
C GLU A 11 3.48 8.46 2.32
N PHE A 12 4.38 8.30 1.34
CA PHE A 12 5.17 7.09 1.10
C PHE A 12 6.67 7.27 1.35
N THR A 13 7.15 8.50 1.58
CA THR A 13 8.58 8.82 1.67
C THR A 13 9.15 8.78 3.09
N LYS A 14 8.31 8.60 4.13
CA LYS A 14 8.75 8.54 5.52
C LYS A 14 8.02 7.46 6.31
N PRO A 15 8.72 6.70 7.17
CA PRO A 15 8.08 5.76 8.08
C PRO A 15 7.08 6.45 9.01
N ARG A 16 5.93 5.81 9.25
CA ARG A 16 4.99 6.29 10.27
C ARG A 16 5.52 5.93 11.67
N PRO A 17 5.44 6.85 12.65
CA PRO A 17 5.92 6.58 14.01
C PRO A 17 4.99 5.62 14.75
N GLY A 18 5.57 4.61 15.39
CA GLY A 18 4.87 3.65 16.24
C GLY A 18 3.99 2.65 15.47
N ARG A 19 3.16 1.92 16.21
CA ARG A 19 2.22 0.95 15.64
C ARG A 19 1.02 1.70 15.07
N VAL A 20 0.89 1.70 13.76
CA VAL A 20 -0.28 2.26 13.06
C VAL A 20 -1.27 1.14 12.79
N ASP A 21 -2.57 1.39 12.92
CA ASP A 21 -3.58 0.45 12.43
C ASP A 21 -3.76 0.65 10.91
N PRO A 22 -3.52 -0.37 10.06
CA PRO A 22 -3.78 -0.28 8.63
C PRO A 22 -5.23 0.09 8.29
N LYS A 23 -6.17 -0.09 9.24
CA LYS A 23 -7.58 0.34 9.07
C LYS A 23 -7.79 1.84 9.23
N THR A 24 -6.89 2.54 9.93
CA THR A 24 -6.98 3.99 10.16
C THR A 24 -5.91 4.77 9.42
N CYS A 25 -4.95 4.10 8.77
CA CYS A 25 -3.93 4.71 7.93
C CYS A 25 -4.51 5.16 6.57
N PRO A 26 -4.48 6.46 6.23
CA PRO A 26 -4.97 6.97 4.94
C PRO A 26 -4.24 6.35 3.73
N ALA A 27 -2.92 6.18 3.84
CA ALA A 27 -2.12 5.56 2.79
C ALA A 27 -2.48 4.08 2.56
N CYS A 28 -2.74 3.30 3.63
CA CYS A 28 -3.24 1.93 3.51
C CYS A 28 -4.62 1.87 2.83
N ALA A 29 -5.53 2.78 3.18
CA ALA A 29 -6.85 2.86 2.55
C ALA A 29 -6.73 3.17 1.04
N ARG A 30 -5.77 4.02 0.66
CA ARG A 30 -5.49 4.32 -0.74
C ARG A 30 -4.91 3.12 -1.48
N VAL A 31 -3.89 2.45 -0.93
CA VAL A 31 -3.31 1.22 -1.51
C VAL A 31 -4.39 0.16 -1.73
N LYS A 32 -5.33 -0.01 -0.79
CA LYS A 32 -6.47 -0.94 -0.98
C LYS A 32 -7.40 -0.52 -2.11
N SER A 33 -7.70 0.77 -2.23
CA SER A 33 -8.55 1.29 -3.31
C SER A 33 -7.92 1.02 -4.68
N LEU A 34 -6.61 1.24 -4.81
CA LEU A 34 -5.86 0.92 -6.01
C LEU A 34 -5.85 -0.59 -6.32
N GLY A 35 -5.84 -1.44 -5.30
CA GLY A 35 -5.93 -2.89 -5.49
C GLY A 35 -7.28 -3.33 -6.05
N ILE A 36 -8.36 -2.66 -5.65
CA ILE A 36 -9.69 -2.88 -6.23
C ILE A 36 -9.70 -2.41 -7.69
N GLU A 37 -9.20 -1.20 -7.97
CA GLU A 37 -9.10 -0.67 -9.34
C GLU A 37 -8.26 -1.59 -10.25
N ALA A 38 -7.15 -2.12 -9.74
CA ALA A 38 -6.28 -3.06 -10.46
C ALA A 38 -6.95 -4.42 -10.70
N ALA A 39 -7.73 -4.92 -9.74
CA ALA A 39 -8.48 -6.16 -9.91
C ALA A 39 -9.63 -6.02 -10.91
N GLU A 40 -10.35 -4.89 -10.87
CA GLU A 40 -11.49 -4.61 -11.75
C GLU A 40 -11.07 -4.33 -13.20
N SER A 41 -9.86 -3.84 -13.44
CA SER A 41 -9.36 -3.56 -14.79
C SER A 41 -9.09 -4.83 -15.62
N GLY A 42 -8.82 -5.97 -14.95
CA GLY A 42 -8.34 -7.19 -15.60
C GLY A 42 -6.94 -7.06 -16.23
N ASP A 43 -6.21 -5.99 -15.93
CA ASP A 43 -4.87 -5.70 -16.44
C ASP A 43 -3.80 -6.33 -15.52
N PRO A 44 -3.07 -7.36 -15.99
CA PRO A 44 -2.08 -8.04 -15.18
C PRO A 44 -0.86 -7.17 -14.84
N GLU A 45 -0.52 -6.18 -15.67
CA GLU A 45 0.59 -5.26 -15.37
C GLU A 45 0.20 -4.33 -14.23
N LEU A 46 -1.04 -3.81 -14.26
CA LEU A 46 -1.58 -2.98 -13.19
C LEU A 46 -1.68 -3.73 -11.86
N ALA A 47 -2.02 -5.02 -11.91
CA ALA A 47 -2.03 -5.88 -10.73
C ALA A 47 -0.62 -6.09 -10.15
N ALA A 48 0.39 -6.26 -11.00
CA ALA A 48 1.78 -6.41 -10.57
C ALA A 48 2.31 -5.12 -9.90
N ASP A 49 2.09 -3.97 -10.55
CA ASP A 49 2.45 -2.65 -10.00
C ASP A 49 1.81 -2.42 -8.62
N TRP A 50 0.55 -2.82 -8.45
CA TRP A 50 -0.13 -2.73 -7.16
C TRP A 50 0.51 -3.61 -6.08
N VAL A 51 0.90 -4.86 -6.41
CA VAL A 51 1.58 -5.76 -5.46
C VAL A 51 2.88 -5.14 -4.97
N GLU A 52 3.68 -4.58 -5.88
CA GLU A 52 4.95 -3.91 -5.52
C GLU A 52 4.71 -2.70 -4.61
N LEU A 53 3.72 -1.86 -4.94
CA LEU A 53 3.34 -0.71 -4.11
C LEU A 53 2.88 -1.15 -2.70
N ALA A 54 2.05 -2.20 -2.62
CA ALA A 54 1.55 -2.71 -1.35
C ALA A 54 2.68 -3.25 -0.47
N TYR A 55 3.63 -3.97 -1.07
CA TYR A 55 4.81 -4.48 -0.39
C TYR A 55 5.69 -3.34 0.14
N ALA A 56 6.06 -2.39 -0.74
CA ALA A 56 6.88 -1.25 -0.38
C ALA A 56 6.23 -0.39 0.72
N HIS A 57 4.91 -0.20 0.67
CA HIS A 57 4.18 0.54 1.69
C HIS A 57 4.20 -0.18 3.05
N ALA A 58 4.07 -1.50 3.07
CA ALA A 58 4.14 -2.28 4.31
C ALA A 58 5.53 -2.19 4.94
N GLU A 59 6.60 -2.41 4.16
CA GLU A 59 7.98 -2.36 4.66
C GLU A 59 8.41 -0.95 5.10
N LEU A 60 8.15 0.07 4.28
CA LEU A 60 8.68 1.41 4.51
C LEU A 60 7.74 2.29 5.33
N GLY A 61 6.44 2.18 5.10
CA GLY A 61 5.42 2.97 5.80
C GLY A 61 5.13 2.47 7.21
N HIS A 62 5.25 1.17 7.43
CA HIS A 62 4.90 0.49 8.68
C HIS A 62 5.98 -0.47 9.21
N PRO A 63 7.25 -0.05 9.34
CA PRO A 63 8.34 -0.95 9.75
C PRO A 63 8.17 -1.58 11.15
N TRP A 64 7.28 -1.01 11.97
CA TRP A 64 6.98 -1.47 13.33
C TRP A 64 5.63 -2.21 13.44
N ASP A 65 4.93 -2.41 12.32
CA ASP A 65 3.70 -3.19 12.28
C ASP A 65 3.95 -4.58 11.70
N HIS A 66 4.21 -5.54 12.58
CA HIS A 66 4.51 -6.93 12.21
C HIS A 66 3.26 -7.75 11.82
N ARG A 67 2.08 -7.13 11.76
CA ARG A 67 0.85 -7.77 11.23
C ARG A 67 0.91 -7.84 9.70
N TRP A 68 1.88 -8.56 9.18
CA TRP A 68 1.93 -8.89 7.76
C TRP A 68 0.83 -9.93 7.46
N PRO A 69 0.17 -9.88 6.28
CA PRO A 69 -0.69 -10.96 5.83
C PRO A 69 0.17 -12.19 5.52
N GLY A 70 0.54 -12.94 6.57
CA GLY A 70 1.41 -14.11 6.45
C GLY A 70 2.07 -14.62 7.73
N VAL A 71 1.92 -13.96 8.89
CA VAL A 71 2.62 -14.39 10.13
C VAL A 71 1.71 -14.65 11.32
N ASP A 72 0.42 -14.33 11.24
CA ASP A 72 -0.58 -14.80 12.21
C ASP A 72 -1.61 -15.66 11.48
N SER A 73 -1.28 -16.95 11.36
CA SER A 73 -2.24 -18.05 11.14
C SER A 73 -2.58 -18.69 12.49
#